data_AF-A0A5C3KED0-F1
#
_entry.id   AF-A0A5C3KED0-F1
#
_cell.length_a   1.000
_cell.length_b   1.000
_cell.length_c   1.000
_cell.angle_alpha   90.00
_cell.angle_beta   90.00
_cell.angle_gamma   90.00
#
_symmetry.space_group_name_H-M   'P 1'
#
loop_
_entity.id
_entity.type
_entity.pdbx_description
1 polymer ?
#
loop_
_entity_poly.entity_id
_entity_poly.type
_entity_poly.pdbx_seq_one_letter_code
_entity_poly.pdbx_strand_id
1 'polypeptide(L)'
;SQWRHELDPDLTTPTMRMGSQDFYLFEVSLVRNGGTNEIRMPVKWFMRDGQVWADTWGLTHDSRTWVAHENDLLPLRPEDFLNSLPILNQTANTREIPDPGRIKGLYKKLGGELHPWKRPHGLDGNYWRSHAKGKHVYAFQIWLYCDDASGNVSKKWNKHISFLFTPAGLPHNQVHLEYHVQFLCTSNVAPPLEMLDGIAKQVST
;
A
#
# COMPACT_ATOMS: atom_id res chain seq x y z
N SER A 1 -11.56 -11.80 1.80
CA SER A 1 -12.28 -11.16 0.69
C SER A 1 -11.49 -11.33 -0.59
N GLN A 2 -12.14 -11.30 -1.75
CA GLN A 2 -11.49 -11.40 -3.08
C GLN A 2 -10.39 -10.34 -3.27
N TRP A 3 -10.67 -9.10 -2.83
CA TRP A 3 -9.72 -7.98 -2.84
C TRP A 3 -8.40 -8.25 -2.11
N ARG A 4 -8.39 -9.10 -1.07
CA ARG A 4 -7.15 -9.47 -0.39
C ARG A 4 -6.19 -10.21 -1.33
N HIS A 5 -6.69 -10.96 -2.31
CA HIS A 5 -5.85 -11.76 -3.20
C HIS A 5 -5.62 -11.06 -4.55
N GLU A 6 -6.57 -10.25 -5.01
CA GLU A 6 -6.51 -9.64 -6.34
C GLU A 6 -5.97 -8.21 -6.37
N LEU A 7 -6.15 -7.43 -5.30
CA LEU A 7 -5.68 -6.05 -5.27
C LEU A 7 -4.15 -6.02 -5.22
N ASP A 8 -3.53 -5.26 -6.13
CA ASP A 8 -2.10 -5.02 -6.12
C ASP A 8 -1.69 -4.42 -4.75
N PRO A 9 -0.72 -5.03 -4.03
CA PRO A 9 -0.20 -4.48 -2.79
C PRO A 9 0.23 -3.01 -2.87
N ASP A 10 0.70 -2.53 -4.02
CA ASP A 10 1.11 -1.13 -4.17
C ASP A 10 -0.07 -0.14 -4.12
N LEU A 11 -1.31 -0.63 -4.25
CA LEU A 11 -2.55 0.13 -4.09
C LEU A 11 -3.15 0.01 -2.68
N THR A 12 -2.50 -0.75 -1.79
CA THR A 12 -2.93 -0.95 -0.40
C THR A 12 -2.17 -0.05 0.55
N THR A 13 -2.65 0.06 1.80
CA THR A 13 -1.93 0.76 2.85
C THR A 13 -0.54 0.13 3.01
N PRO A 14 0.55 0.87 2.72
CA PRO A 14 1.88 0.27 2.60
C PRO A 14 2.57 0.10 3.95
N THR A 15 2.01 0.62 5.04
CA THR A 15 2.68 0.69 6.35
C THR A 15 1.75 0.28 7.48
N MET A 16 2.32 -0.40 8.47
CA MET A 16 1.73 -0.55 9.79
C MET A 16 2.71 -0.03 10.84
N ARG A 17 2.20 0.78 11.79
CA ARG A 17 3.01 1.24 12.94
C ARG A 17 2.72 0.38 14.16
N MET A 18 3.78 -0.17 14.76
CA MET A 18 3.73 -0.89 16.03
C MET A 18 4.72 -0.26 17.00
N GLY A 19 4.20 0.35 18.06
CA GLY A 19 4.99 1.18 18.97
C GLY A 19 5.65 2.34 18.21
N SER A 20 6.98 2.45 18.29
CA SER A 20 7.78 3.45 17.59
C SER A 20 8.32 3.00 16.23
N GLN A 21 7.95 1.80 15.77
CA GLN A 21 8.47 1.21 14.54
C GLN A 21 7.45 1.22 13.42
N ASP A 22 7.91 1.56 12.22
CA ASP A 22 7.13 1.45 10.99
C ASP A 22 7.55 0.22 10.21
N PHE A 23 6.58 -0.62 9.86
CA PHE A 23 6.75 -1.82 9.05
C PHE A 23 6.12 -1.57 7.69
N TYR A 24 6.97 -1.40 6.66
CA TYR A 24 6.49 -1.22 5.30
C TYR A 24 6.38 -2.55 4.58
N LEU A 25 5.43 -2.64 3.64
CA LEU A 25 5.36 -3.76 2.72
C LEU A 25 6.68 -3.93 1.98
N PHE A 26 7.04 -5.18 1.72
CA PHE A 26 8.26 -5.57 1.01
C PHE A 26 9.57 -5.20 1.72
N GLU A 27 9.53 -4.96 3.04
CA GLU A 27 10.74 -4.81 3.86
C GLU A 27 10.97 -6.02 4.76
N VAL A 28 12.22 -6.46 4.84
CA VAL A 28 12.61 -7.56 5.74
C VAL A 28 12.31 -7.17 7.20
N SER A 29 11.66 -8.07 7.92
CA SER A 29 11.21 -7.87 9.30
C SER A 29 11.49 -9.11 10.15
N LEU A 30 11.87 -8.89 11.42
CA LEU A 30 11.95 -9.96 12.41
C LEU A 30 10.56 -10.15 13.00
N VAL A 31 10.07 -11.38 13.00
CA VAL A 31 8.77 -11.74 13.56
C VAL A 31 8.90 -12.89 14.55
N ARG A 32 7.90 -13.05 15.40
CA ARG A 32 7.72 -14.20 16.28
C ARG A 32 6.71 -15.15 15.65
N ASN A 33 7.07 -16.41 15.49
CA ASN A 33 6.17 -17.45 15.01
C ASN A 33 6.25 -18.67 15.93
N GLY A 34 5.15 -19.04 16.59
CA GLY A 34 5.12 -20.26 17.42
C GLY A 34 6.19 -20.35 18.52
N GLY A 35 6.70 -19.22 19.01
CA GLY A 35 7.76 -19.14 20.03
C GLY A 35 9.19 -19.03 19.51
N THR A 36 9.42 -19.20 18.20
CA THR A 36 10.70 -18.92 17.55
C THR A 36 10.70 -17.54 16.89
N ASN A 37 11.88 -17.01 16.62
CA ASN A 37 12.03 -15.80 15.81
C ASN A 37 12.34 -16.21 14.37
N GLU A 38 11.66 -15.59 13.42
CA GLU A 38 11.86 -15.80 11.98
C GLU A 38 12.06 -14.46 11.27
N ILE A 39 12.74 -14.49 10.13
CA ILE A 39 12.82 -13.35 9.22
C ILE A 39 11.75 -13.53 8.14
N ARG A 40 10.83 -12.58 8.08
CA ARG A 40 9.72 -12.59 7.11
C ARG A 40 9.56 -11.21 6.48
N MET A 41 8.80 -11.14 5.40
CA MET A 41 8.53 -9.91 4.66
C MET A 41 7.02 -9.69 4.58
N PRO A 42 6.45 -8.63 5.18
CA PRO A 42 5.05 -8.31 5.02
C PRO A 42 4.77 -7.89 3.58
N VAL A 43 3.69 -8.43 3.01
CA VAL A 43 3.28 -8.16 1.62
C VAL A 43 1.86 -7.66 1.50
N LYS A 44 1.06 -7.75 2.56
CA LYS A 44 -0.26 -7.13 2.62
C LYS A 44 -0.74 -6.98 4.06
N TRP A 45 -1.25 -5.82 4.42
CA TRP A 45 -2.02 -5.62 5.66
C TRP A 45 -3.51 -5.76 5.35
N PHE A 46 -4.27 -6.50 6.17
CA PHE A 46 -5.70 -6.73 5.93
C PHE A 46 -6.48 -6.93 7.23
N MET A 47 -7.80 -6.72 7.17
CA MET A 47 -8.70 -7.01 8.28
C MET A 47 -9.28 -8.43 8.16
N ARG A 48 -9.30 -9.17 9.27
CA ARG A 48 -9.98 -10.46 9.44
C ARG A 48 -10.59 -10.49 10.84
N ASP A 49 -11.89 -10.76 10.93
CA ASP A 49 -12.64 -10.87 12.18
C ASP A 49 -12.45 -9.67 13.13
N GLY A 50 -12.44 -8.45 12.56
CA GLY A 50 -12.27 -7.21 13.32
C GLY A 50 -10.84 -6.92 13.77
N GLN A 51 -9.87 -7.77 13.41
CA GLN A 51 -8.47 -7.62 13.76
C GLN A 51 -7.61 -7.37 12.52
N VAL A 52 -6.51 -6.66 12.70
CA VAL A 52 -5.50 -6.46 11.65
C VAL A 52 -4.61 -7.69 11.58
N TRP A 53 -4.28 -8.11 10.36
CA TRP A 53 -3.36 -9.19 10.05
C TRP A 53 -2.41 -8.75 8.94
N ALA A 54 -1.30 -9.47 8.80
CA ALA A 54 -0.31 -9.28 7.76
C ALA A 54 -0.08 -10.59 7.03
N ASP A 55 -0.26 -10.61 5.71
CA ASP A 55 0.29 -11.68 4.90
C ASP A 55 1.79 -11.46 4.76
N THR A 56 2.58 -12.50 5.02
CA THR A 56 4.04 -12.44 4.98
C THR A 56 4.64 -13.54 4.13
N TRP A 57 5.68 -13.20 3.36
CA TRP A 57 6.52 -14.18 2.68
C TRP A 57 7.69 -14.60 3.57
N GLY A 58 8.05 -15.87 3.48
CA GLY A 58 9.32 -16.36 4.03
C GLY A 58 10.51 -15.89 3.20
N LEU A 59 11.68 -15.81 3.83
CA LEU A 59 12.92 -15.55 3.13
C LEU A 59 13.98 -16.60 3.46
N THR A 60 14.80 -16.91 2.46
CA THR A 60 16.08 -17.60 2.64
C THR A 60 17.21 -16.67 2.25
N HIS A 61 18.43 -16.95 2.68
CA HIS A 61 19.58 -16.13 2.31
C HIS A 61 20.83 -16.96 2.07
N ASP A 62 21.74 -16.40 1.28
CA ASP A 62 23.15 -16.80 1.27
C ASP A 62 23.96 -15.85 2.18
N SER A 63 25.27 -15.80 2.04
CA SER A 63 26.12 -14.90 2.85
C SER A 63 25.98 -13.41 2.50
N ARG A 64 25.25 -13.04 1.44
CA ARG A 64 25.22 -11.67 0.90
C ARG A 64 23.83 -11.13 0.64
N THR A 65 22.87 -11.99 0.29
CA THR A 65 21.58 -11.58 -0.25
C THR A 65 20.44 -12.46 0.23
N TRP A 66 19.26 -11.86 0.28
CA TRP A 66 18.00 -12.49 0.57
C TRP A 66 17.26 -12.90 -0.70
N VAL A 67 16.47 -13.97 -0.61
CA VAL A 67 15.52 -14.42 -1.62
C VAL A 67 14.17 -14.62 -0.94
N ALA A 68 13.13 -13.97 -1.46
CA ALA A 68 11.76 -14.11 -0.95
C ALA A 68 11.03 -15.30 -1.61
N HIS A 69 10.10 -15.91 -0.89
CA HIS A 69 9.33 -17.06 -1.34
C HIS A 69 7.83 -16.77 -1.26
N GLU A 70 7.19 -16.50 -2.40
CA GLU A 70 5.77 -16.15 -2.47
C GLU A 70 4.86 -17.31 -2.05
N ASN A 71 5.31 -18.54 -2.29
CA ASN A 71 4.63 -19.77 -1.89
C ASN A 71 4.74 -20.06 -0.38
N ASP A 72 5.67 -19.44 0.34
CA ASP A 72 5.76 -19.48 1.80
C ASP A 72 4.96 -18.32 2.40
N LEU A 73 3.63 -18.41 2.27
CA LEU A 73 2.71 -17.40 2.78
C LEU A 73 2.25 -17.75 4.19
N LEU A 74 2.56 -16.87 5.15
CA LEU A 74 2.11 -17.01 6.54
C LEU A 74 1.40 -15.73 7.01
N PRO A 75 0.10 -15.80 7.35
CA PRO A 75 -0.59 -14.70 8.01
C PRO A 75 -0.13 -14.55 9.47
N LEU A 76 0.30 -13.35 9.86
CA LEU A 76 0.74 -13.00 11.21
C LEU A 76 -0.04 -11.82 11.77
N ARG A 77 -0.08 -11.68 13.10
CA ARG A 77 -0.66 -10.49 13.73
C ARG A 77 0.37 -9.38 13.85
N PRO A 78 -0.03 -8.10 13.89
CA PRO A 78 0.89 -6.99 14.13
C PRO A 78 1.73 -7.16 15.40
N GLU A 79 1.17 -7.79 16.45
CA GLU A 79 1.88 -8.07 17.70
C GLU A 79 3.09 -9.01 17.53
N ASP A 80 3.09 -9.83 16.48
CA ASP A 80 4.15 -10.79 16.21
C ASP A 80 5.39 -10.13 15.57
N PHE A 81 5.29 -8.88 15.11
CA PHE A 81 6.40 -8.15 14.51
C PHE A 81 7.31 -7.50 15.56
N LEU A 82 8.59 -7.87 15.54
CA LEU A 82 9.57 -7.48 16.57
C LEU A 82 10.50 -6.35 16.11
N ASN A 83 11.10 -6.50 14.94
CA ASN A 83 12.06 -5.53 14.41
C ASN A 83 11.75 -5.20 12.95
N SER A 84 11.53 -3.91 12.71
CA SER A 84 11.45 -3.31 11.37
C SER A 84 12.82 -3.25 10.71
N LEU A 85 12.85 -2.98 9.40
CA LEU A 85 14.07 -2.90 8.60
C LEU A 85 15.17 -2.02 9.22
N PRO A 86 14.91 -0.79 9.73
CA PRO A 86 15.96 0.03 10.34
C PRO A 86 16.62 -0.63 11.56
N ILE A 87 15.84 -1.29 12.42
CA ILE A 87 16.40 -1.98 13.60
C ILE A 87 17.16 -3.24 13.18
N LEU A 88 16.64 -3.96 12.17
CA LEU A 88 17.35 -5.11 11.61
C LEU A 88 18.69 -4.70 11.00
N ASN A 89 18.75 -3.60 10.25
CA ASN A 89 20.01 -3.09 9.69
C ASN A 89 21.06 -2.80 10.78
N GLN A 90 20.63 -2.22 11.91
CA GLN A 90 21.53 -1.94 13.04
C GLN A 90 22.04 -3.20 13.74
N THR A 91 21.31 -4.31 13.60
CA THR A 91 21.57 -5.53 14.37
C THR A 91 21.95 -6.74 13.52
N ALA A 92 22.13 -6.53 12.21
CA ALA A 92 22.44 -7.57 11.22
C ALA A 92 23.74 -8.30 11.56
N ASN A 93 24.80 -7.56 11.92
CA ASN A 93 26.11 -8.13 12.27
C ASN A 93 26.03 -9.06 13.48
N THR A 94 25.32 -8.64 14.54
CA THR A 94 25.15 -9.46 15.76
C THR A 94 24.28 -10.69 15.54
N ARG A 95 23.40 -10.65 14.53
CA ARG A 95 22.54 -11.77 14.14
C ARG A 95 23.18 -12.68 13.10
N GLU A 96 24.37 -12.33 12.61
CA GLU A 96 25.08 -13.06 11.55
C GLU A 96 24.23 -13.23 10.26
N ILE A 97 23.41 -12.22 9.95
CA ILE A 97 22.57 -12.20 8.75
C ILE A 97 23.13 -11.22 7.71
N PRO A 98 22.90 -11.44 6.40
CA PRO A 98 23.29 -10.47 5.39
C PRO A 98 22.46 -9.18 5.52
N ASP A 99 22.96 -8.12 4.91
CA ASP A 99 22.30 -6.82 4.80
C ASP A 99 20.80 -7.00 4.45
N PRO A 100 19.88 -6.68 5.38
CA PRO A 100 18.43 -6.86 5.18
C PRO A 100 17.87 -6.11 3.97
N GLY A 101 18.55 -5.07 3.48
CA GLY A 101 18.14 -4.35 2.27
C GLY A 101 18.50 -5.05 0.95
N ARG A 102 19.35 -6.10 0.97
CA ARG A 102 19.87 -6.75 -0.23
C ARG A 102 19.03 -7.95 -0.65
N ILE A 103 17.94 -7.70 -1.36
CA ILE A 103 17.09 -8.75 -1.91
C ILE A 103 17.47 -9.03 -3.37
N LYS A 104 17.89 -10.26 -3.67
CA LYS A 104 18.32 -10.71 -5.00
C LYS A 104 17.14 -10.98 -5.92
N GLY A 105 16.08 -11.59 -5.38
CA GLY A 105 14.95 -12.03 -6.18
C GLY A 105 13.86 -12.70 -5.38
N LEU A 106 12.89 -13.26 -6.09
CA LEU A 106 11.77 -13.99 -5.52
C LEU A 106 11.47 -15.27 -6.32
N TYR A 107 11.12 -16.33 -5.59
CA TYR A 107 10.50 -17.52 -6.17
C TYR A 107 8.98 -17.40 -6.06
N LYS A 108 8.29 -17.50 -7.20
CA LYS A 108 6.81 -17.49 -7.24
C LYS A 108 6.19 -18.84 -6.88
N LYS A 109 6.94 -19.92 -7.15
CA LYS A 109 6.53 -21.31 -6.96
C LYS A 109 7.72 -22.10 -6.45
N LEU A 110 7.45 -23.14 -5.66
CA LEU A 110 8.47 -24.05 -5.17
C LEU A 110 9.20 -24.72 -6.36
N GLY A 111 10.53 -24.65 -6.37
CA GLY A 111 11.35 -25.19 -7.46
C GLY A 111 11.25 -24.42 -8.79
N GLY A 112 10.64 -23.24 -8.80
CA GLY A 112 10.54 -22.38 -9.98
C GLY A 112 11.81 -21.59 -10.27
N GLU A 113 11.76 -20.77 -11.31
CA GLU A 113 12.85 -19.86 -11.66
C GLU A 113 12.94 -18.68 -10.69
N LEU A 114 14.16 -18.20 -10.45
CA LEU A 114 14.39 -17.00 -9.65
C LEU A 114 14.05 -15.77 -10.48
N HIS A 115 13.02 -15.04 -10.09
CA HIS A 115 12.70 -13.76 -10.71
C HIS A 115 13.51 -12.64 -10.05
N PRO A 116 14.10 -11.71 -10.83
CA PRO A 116 14.85 -10.60 -10.28
C PRO A 116 13.94 -9.73 -9.41
N TRP A 117 14.50 -9.20 -8.32
CA TRP A 117 13.76 -8.27 -7.48
C TRP A 117 13.56 -6.95 -8.21
N LYS A 118 12.30 -6.64 -8.57
CA LYS A 118 11.94 -5.44 -9.36
C LYS A 118 11.33 -4.31 -8.55
N ARG A 119 11.02 -4.54 -7.27
CA ARG A 119 10.43 -3.51 -6.43
C ARG A 119 11.53 -2.49 -6.07
N PRO A 120 11.24 -1.18 -6.15
CA PRO A 120 12.24 -0.16 -5.87
C PRO A 120 12.66 -0.25 -4.40
N HIS A 121 13.78 -0.93 -4.14
CA HIS A 121 14.70 -0.55 -3.09
C HIS A 121 15.68 0.40 -3.76
N GLY A 122 15.50 1.70 -3.53
CA GLY A 122 16.60 2.63 -3.79
C GLY A 122 17.77 2.30 -2.87
N LEU A 123 18.88 3.02 -3.05
CA LEU A 123 19.97 3.02 -2.06
C LEU A 123 19.48 3.43 -0.66
N ASP A 124 18.33 4.13 -0.59
CA ASP A 124 17.66 4.58 0.65
C ASP A 124 16.56 3.64 1.18
N GLY A 125 16.33 2.48 0.53
CA GLY A 125 15.31 1.50 0.94
C GLY A 125 13.94 1.67 0.24
N ASN A 126 12.86 1.32 0.95
CA ASN A 126 11.48 1.33 0.44
C ASN A 126 11.03 2.75 0.05
N TYR A 127 10.44 2.93 -1.15
CA TYR A 127 9.95 4.21 -1.66
C TYR A 127 9.11 4.99 -0.64
N TRP A 128 8.13 4.33 -0.01
CA TRP A 128 7.24 4.98 0.96
C TRP A 128 7.98 5.42 2.21
N ARG A 129 8.95 4.65 2.69
CA ARG A 129 9.76 5.03 3.85
C ARG A 129 10.52 6.34 3.59
N SER A 130 11.16 6.45 2.41
CA SER A 130 11.90 7.66 2.02
C SER A 130 10.99 8.89 1.90
N HIS A 131 9.78 8.72 1.34
CA HIS A 131 8.83 9.81 1.13
C HIS A 131 8.11 10.23 2.42
N ALA A 132 7.79 9.28 3.29
CA ALA A 132 6.98 9.54 4.48
C ALA A 132 7.72 10.34 5.54
N LYS A 133 9.06 10.28 5.60
CA LYS A 133 9.88 10.99 6.61
C LYS A 133 9.37 10.77 8.04
N GLY A 134 9.01 9.53 8.38
CA GLY A 134 8.49 9.13 9.69
C GLY A 134 6.98 9.39 9.91
N LYS A 135 6.24 9.85 8.89
CA LYS A 135 4.78 9.95 8.93
C LYS A 135 4.13 8.61 8.56
N HIS A 136 2.87 8.41 8.95
CA HIS A 136 2.10 7.27 8.47
C HIS A 136 1.67 7.48 7.02
N VAL A 137 1.72 6.39 6.25
CA VAL A 137 1.17 6.35 4.90
C VAL A 137 -0.03 5.42 4.90
N TYR A 138 -1.16 5.93 4.41
CA TYR A 138 -2.41 5.19 4.25
C TYR A 138 -2.84 5.21 2.80
N ALA A 139 -3.38 4.10 2.32
CA ALA A 139 -4.11 4.12 1.05
C ALA A 139 -5.53 4.63 1.31
N PHE A 140 -5.93 5.66 0.57
CA PHE A 140 -7.24 6.29 0.69
C PHE A 140 -7.98 6.18 -0.64
N GLN A 141 -8.88 5.21 -0.73
CA GLN A 141 -9.66 4.98 -1.95
C GLN A 141 -10.81 5.99 -2.04
N ILE A 142 -11.01 6.54 -3.23
CA ILE A 142 -12.06 7.50 -3.54
C ILE A 142 -12.92 7.00 -4.70
N TRP A 143 -14.22 7.29 -4.66
CA TRP A 143 -15.07 7.25 -5.85
C TRP A 143 -15.02 8.62 -6.50
N LEU A 144 -14.24 8.77 -7.56
CA LEU A 144 -14.23 9.97 -8.40
C LEU A 144 -15.33 9.85 -9.45
N TYR A 145 -16.23 10.81 -9.50
CA TYR A 145 -17.33 10.83 -10.47
C TYR A 145 -17.56 12.24 -11.01
N CYS A 146 -18.23 12.27 -12.16
CA CYS A 146 -18.60 13.50 -12.84
C CYS A 146 -20.12 13.65 -12.80
N ASP A 147 -20.60 14.85 -12.49
CA ASP A 147 -22.01 15.19 -12.49
C ASP A 147 -22.30 16.41 -13.36
N ASP A 148 -23.49 16.44 -13.96
CA ASP A 148 -23.98 17.56 -14.77
C ASP A 148 -24.97 18.40 -13.96
N ALA A 149 -24.55 19.59 -13.54
CA ALA A 149 -25.39 20.51 -12.80
C ALA A 149 -26.36 21.30 -13.68
N SER A 150 -26.86 20.70 -14.78
CA SER A 150 -27.84 21.31 -15.70
C SER A 150 -29.27 21.24 -15.14
N GLY A 151 -29.49 21.79 -13.93
CA GLY A 151 -30.80 21.80 -13.25
C GLY A 151 -31.40 23.18 -13.04
N ASN A 152 -30.74 24.25 -13.49
CA ASN A 152 -31.20 25.60 -13.19
C ASN A 152 -32.38 26.01 -14.08
N VAL A 153 -33.59 26.03 -13.49
CA VAL A 153 -34.89 26.29 -14.15
C VAL A 153 -34.97 27.67 -14.83
N SER A 154 -34.01 28.58 -14.57
CA SER A 154 -34.09 29.98 -15.00
C SER A 154 -33.20 30.37 -16.19
N LYS A 155 -32.28 29.52 -16.67
CA LYS A 155 -31.47 29.85 -17.87
C LYS A 155 -31.25 28.64 -18.77
N LYS A 156 -31.74 28.75 -20.01
CA LYS A 156 -31.44 27.87 -21.14
C LYS A 156 -29.93 27.56 -21.18
N TRP A 157 -29.57 26.28 -21.06
CA TRP A 157 -28.35 25.66 -21.62
C TRP A 157 -26.97 26.21 -21.21
N ASN A 158 -26.72 26.45 -19.93
CA ASN A 158 -25.34 26.55 -19.43
C ASN A 158 -24.98 25.25 -18.71
N LYS A 159 -24.54 24.25 -19.48
CA LYS A 159 -24.09 22.96 -18.94
C LYS A 159 -22.79 23.18 -18.15
N HIS A 160 -22.78 22.80 -16.89
CA HIS A 160 -21.59 22.81 -16.03
C HIS A 160 -21.30 21.37 -15.62
N ILE A 161 -20.15 20.89 -16.05
CA ILE A 161 -19.63 19.56 -15.76
C ILE A 161 -18.76 19.70 -14.52
N SER A 162 -19.08 18.97 -13.46
CA SER A 162 -18.32 19.03 -12.21
C SER A 162 -17.76 17.66 -11.85
N PHE A 163 -16.50 17.63 -11.41
CA PHE A 163 -15.92 16.45 -10.79
C PHE A 163 -15.99 16.58 -9.27
N LEU A 164 -16.43 15.49 -8.64
CA LEU A 164 -16.52 15.34 -7.21
C LEU A 164 -15.96 13.97 -6.81
N PHE A 165 -15.60 13.82 -5.55
CA PHE A 165 -15.30 12.50 -5.01
C PHE A 165 -15.90 12.27 -3.63
N THR A 166 -16.12 11.01 -3.29
CA THR A 166 -16.47 10.60 -1.91
C THR A 166 -15.55 9.46 -1.47
N PRO A 167 -15.20 9.32 -0.18
CA PRO A 167 -14.37 8.22 0.29
C PRO A 167 -15.03 6.87 0.04
N ALA A 168 -14.31 5.93 -0.58
CA ALA A 168 -14.88 4.67 -1.04
C ALA A 168 -15.18 3.66 0.08
N GLY A 169 -14.57 3.83 1.25
CA GLY A 169 -14.75 2.97 2.42
C GLY A 169 -15.96 3.32 3.30
N LEU A 170 -16.77 4.31 2.93
CA LEU A 170 -17.90 4.72 3.76
C LEU A 170 -19.07 3.72 3.70
N PRO A 171 -19.79 3.52 4.83
CA PRO A 171 -21.07 2.82 4.82
C PRO A 171 -22.07 3.50 3.88
N HIS A 172 -22.96 2.72 3.25
CA HIS A 172 -23.93 3.22 2.26
C HIS A 172 -24.77 4.41 2.76
N ASN A 173 -25.18 4.40 4.04
CA ASN A 173 -25.95 5.51 4.64
C ASN A 173 -25.13 6.79 4.88
N GLN A 174 -23.80 6.73 4.74
CA GLN A 174 -22.89 7.86 4.88
C GLN A 174 -22.45 8.44 3.53
N VAL A 175 -22.40 7.62 2.47
CA VAL A 175 -21.87 7.99 1.14
C VAL A 175 -22.58 9.20 0.52
N HIS A 176 -23.89 9.34 0.76
CA HIS A 176 -24.72 10.40 0.17
C HIS A 176 -24.82 11.66 1.04
N LEU A 177 -24.18 11.70 2.21
CA LEU A 177 -24.20 12.88 3.05
C LEU A 177 -23.28 13.95 2.46
N GLU A 178 -23.80 15.17 2.32
CA GLU A 178 -23.13 16.27 1.61
C GLU A 178 -21.72 16.54 2.13
N TYR A 179 -21.48 16.42 3.44
CA TYR A 179 -20.17 16.66 4.04
C TYR A 179 -19.11 15.61 3.67
N HIS A 180 -19.51 14.45 3.12
CA HIS A 180 -18.59 13.46 2.57
C HIS A 180 -18.33 13.65 1.07
N VAL A 181 -19.15 14.44 0.37
CA VAL A 181 -18.99 14.74 -1.05
C VAL A 181 -18.04 15.94 -1.20
N GLN A 182 -16.88 15.69 -1.79
CA GLN A 182 -15.83 16.69 -1.98
C GLN A 182 -15.84 17.20 -3.41
N PHE A 183 -15.99 18.51 -3.58
CA PHE A 183 -15.86 19.16 -4.88
C PHE A 183 -14.39 19.23 -5.32
N LEU A 184 -14.12 18.92 -6.58
CA LEU A 184 -12.77 19.00 -7.15
C LEU A 184 -12.65 20.16 -8.15
N CYS A 185 -13.47 20.16 -9.21
CA CYS A 185 -13.46 21.20 -10.23
C CYS A 185 -14.77 21.24 -11.02
N THR A 186 -14.98 22.32 -11.77
CA THR A 186 -16.12 22.48 -12.69
C THR A 186 -15.67 23.17 -13.98
N SER A 187 -16.30 22.84 -15.10
CA SER A 187 -16.09 23.53 -16.38
C SER A 187 -17.39 23.59 -17.17
N ASN A 188 -17.58 24.71 -17.88
CA ASN A 188 -18.65 24.89 -18.87
C ASN A 188 -18.14 24.78 -20.32
N VAL A 189 -16.84 24.58 -20.51
CA VAL A 189 -16.20 24.52 -21.84
C VAL A 189 -15.47 23.20 -22.08
N ALA A 190 -14.87 22.63 -21.04
CA ALA A 190 -14.11 21.39 -21.13
C ALA A 190 -15.04 20.17 -20.93
N PRO A 191 -15.06 19.19 -21.84
CA PRO A 191 -15.78 17.94 -21.65
C PRO A 191 -15.14 17.09 -20.54
N PRO A 192 -15.85 16.06 -20.00
CA PRO A 192 -15.39 15.31 -18.83
C PRO A 192 -14.02 14.64 -19.02
N LEU A 193 -13.72 14.14 -20.22
CA LEU A 193 -12.44 13.49 -20.51
C LEU A 193 -11.26 14.47 -20.50
N GLU A 194 -11.46 15.70 -20.98
CA GLU A 194 -10.43 16.74 -20.92
C GLU A 194 -10.17 17.18 -19.48
N MET A 195 -11.24 17.36 -18.71
CA MET A 195 -11.12 17.65 -17.27
C MET A 195 -10.41 16.51 -16.52
N LEU A 196 -10.74 15.26 -16.82
CA LEU A 196 -10.12 14.09 -16.20
C LEU A 196 -8.63 13.97 -16.54
N ASP A 197 -8.23 14.25 -17.78
CA ASP A 197 -6.83 14.35 -18.18
C ASP A 197 -6.09 15.44 -17.40
N GLY A 198 -6.72 16.61 -17.20
CA GLY A 198 -6.21 17.67 -16.34
C GLY A 198 -6.00 17.23 -14.88
N ILE A 199 -6.98 16.51 -14.31
CA ILE A 199 -6.88 15.95 -12.96
C ILE A 199 -5.74 14.93 -12.87
N ALA A 200 -5.64 14.01 -13.83
CA ALA A 200 -4.60 12.97 -13.85
C ALA A 200 -3.19 13.58 -13.93
N LYS A 201 -3.01 14.63 -14.73
CA LYS A 201 -1.74 15.39 -14.81
C LYS A 201 -1.37 16.02 -13.47
N GLN A 202 -2.32 16.62 -12.77
CA GLN A 202 -2.07 17.25 -11.46
C GLN A 202 -1.68 16.23 -10.37
N VAL A 203 -2.28 15.05 -10.37
CA VAL A 203 -1.97 13.98 -9.41
C VAL A 203 -0.61 13.32 -9.70
N SER A 204 -0.18 13.34 -10.97
CA SER A 204 1.07 12.71 -11.41
C SER A 204 2.30 13.63 -11.31
N THR A 205 2.10 14.89 -10.88
CA THR A 205 3.16 15.92 -10.74
C THR A 205 3.61 16.02 -9.29
#